data_AF-A0A7Y1Z6I1-F1
#
_entry.id   AF-A0A7Y1Z6I1-F1
#
_cell.length_a   1.000
_cell.length_b   1.000
_cell.length_c   1.000
_cell.angle_alpha   90.00
_cell.angle_beta   90.00
_cell.angle_gamma   90.00
#
_symmetry.space_group_name_H-M   'P 1'
#
loop_
_entity.id
_entity.type
_entity.pdbx_description
1 polymer ?
#
loop_
_entity_poly.entity_id
_entity_poly.type
_entity_poly.pdbx_seq_one_letter_code
_entity_poly.pdbx_strand_id
1 'polypeptide(L)'
;MRIFRKLRRYLIENKKAGRYVLYAIGEILLVVIGILLAIYLNNLKNERELESRQAEFISQLNADLTESTYELRKARNYHRRKAIQSNFITKAFWKPELQHDSLSLHLIDALNVEEQYRPTLGTIVSLVNSGNIELIKSDEIRLGILNYLEKVDAILEDLKSLRQEHFSKGSENFPDHFDVSSFKRSFQRRSGFKPPEKTKEESALQPWPADFEEVPFPIELGELFTNVKVYRAYYGISIGHLKSRLHYSDLLAETNNLIRILER
;
A
#
# COMPACT_ATOMS: atom_id res chain seq x y z
N MET A 1 19.99 -39.61 -49.93
CA MET A 1 20.01 -41.09 -49.81
C MET A 1 20.77 -41.83 -50.93
N ARG A 2 20.33 -41.86 -52.21
CA ARG A 2 20.98 -42.71 -53.25
C ARG A 2 22.48 -42.46 -53.48
N ILE A 3 22.94 -41.21 -53.36
CA ILE A 3 24.35 -40.82 -53.56
C ILE A 3 25.26 -41.42 -52.47
N PHE A 4 24.92 -41.20 -51.20
CA PHE A 4 25.62 -41.79 -50.05
C PHE A 4 25.69 -43.33 -50.12
N ARG A 5 24.64 -43.98 -50.64
CA ARG A 5 24.63 -45.45 -50.82
C ARG A 5 25.60 -45.94 -51.90
N LYS A 6 25.81 -45.17 -52.98
CA LYS A 6 26.85 -45.46 -53.98
C LYS A 6 28.25 -45.21 -53.42
N LEU A 7 28.44 -44.09 -52.71
CA LEU A 7 29.72 -43.72 -52.10
C LEU A 7 30.17 -44.76 -51.05
N ARG A 8 29.25 -45.27 -50.24
CA ARG A 8 29.51 -46.36 -49.28
C ARG A 8 30.02 -47.63 -49.95
N ARG A 9 29.44 -48.06 -51.10
CA ARG A 9 29.95 -49.24 -51.85
C ARG A 9 31.38 -49.03 -52.36
N TYR A 10 31.60 -47.91 -53.05
CA TYR A 10 32.90 -47.59 -53.64
C TYR A 10 34.04 -47.48 -52.61
N LEU A 11 33.76 -46.97 -51.41
CA LEU A 11 34.76 -46.84 -50.34
C LEU A 11 35.08 -48.18 -49.64
N ILE A 12 34.11 -49.09 -49.53
CA ILE A 12 34.29 -50.44 -48.98
C ILE A 12 35.13 -51.30 -49.94
N GLU A 13 34.82 -51.27 -51.24
CA GLU A 13 35.56 -52.01 -52.28
C GLU A 13 37.05 -51.59 -52.39
N ASN A 14 37.37 -50.34 -52.06
CA ASN A 14 38.72 -49.78 -52.15
C ASN A 14 39.62 -49.99 -50.91
N LYS A 15 39.21 -50.79 -49.91
CA LYS A 15 39.90 -50.95 -48.60
C LYS A 15 40.20 -49.64 -47.83
N LYS A 16 39.58 -48.51 -48.18
CA LYS A 16 39.83 -47.18 -47.59
C LYS A 16 39.01 -46.94 -46.31
N ALA A 17 38.89 -47.95 -45.45
CA ALA A 17 38.04 -47.92 -44.25
C ALA A 17 38.31 -46.72 -43.33
N GLY A 18 39.58 -46.35 -43.12
CA GLY A 18 39.95 -45.17 -42.30
C GLY A 18 39.39 -43.84 -42.84
N ARG A 19 39.31 -43.67 -44.17
CA ARG A 19 38.68 -42.46 -44.76
C ARG A 19 37.17 -42.46 -44.55
N TYR A 20 36.52 -43.62 -44.68
CA TYR A 20 35.09 -43.76 -44.42
C TYR A 20 34.74 -43.46 -42.96
N VAL A 21 35.56 -43.91 -42.00
CA VAL A 21 35.41 -43.58 -40.57
C VAL A 21 35.55 -42.08 -40.33
N LEU A 22 36.56 -41.42 -40.91
CA LEU A 22 36.73 -39.96 -40.80
C LEU A 22 35.50 -39.18 -41.34
N TYR A 23 34.95 -39.58 -42.49
CA TYR A 23 33.73 -38.96 -43.03
C TYR A 23 32.50 -39.18 -42.14
N ALA A 24 32.31 -40.39 -41.59
CA ALA A 24 31.20 -40.68 -40.68
C ALA A 24 31.31 -39.91 -39.36
N ILE A 25 32.53 -39.74 -38.82
CA ILE A 25 32.78 -38.90 -37.65
C ILE A 25 32.46 -37.43 -37.97
N GLY A 26 32.85 -36.93 -39.15
CA GLY A 26 32.50 -35.58 -39.59
C GLY A 26 30.99 -35.35 -39.70
N GLU A 27 30.23 -36.32 -40.22
CA GLU A 27 28.77 -36.25 -40.31
C GLU A 27 28.10 -36.26 -38.92
N ILE A 28 28.59 -37.09 -37.99
CA ILE A 28 28.12 -37.09 -36.60
C ILE A 28 28.42 -35.75 -35.91
N LEU A 29 29.64 -35.22 -36.04
CA LEU A 29 30.02 -33.92 -35.46
C LEU A 29 29.17 -32.77 -36.02
N LEU A 30 28.89 -32.76 -37.33
CA LEU A 30 28.01 -31.76 -37.95
C LEU A 30 26.58 -31.82 -37.37
N VAL A 31 26.02 -33.03 -37.21
CA VAL A 31 24.70 -33.23 -36.61
C VAL A 31 24.67 -32.80 -35.14
N VAL A 32 25.70 -33.15 -34.36
CA VAL A 32 25.82 -32.74 -32.95
C VAL A 32 25.92 -31.22 -32.82
N ILE A 33 26.74 -30.55 -33.65
CA ILE A 33 26.83 -29.09 -33.69
C ILE A 33 25.47 -28.46 -34.06
N GLY A 34 24.74 -29.04 -35.01
CA GLY A 34 23.40 -28.60 -35.39
C GLY A 34 22.39 -28.70 -34.24
N ILE A 35 22.41 -29.80 -33.49
CA ILE A 35 21.54 -30.00 -32.31
C ILE A 35 21.91 -29.02 -31.20
N LEU A 36 23.20 -28.83 -30.91
CA LEU A 36 23.68 -27.89 -29.91
C LEU A 36 23.30 -26.44 -30.24
N LEU A 37 23.44 -26.03 -31.52
CA LEU A 37 22.97 -24.72 -31.98
C LEU A 37 21.45 -24.55 -31.87
N ALA A 38 20.67 -25.59 -32.19
CA ALA A 38 19.22 -25.54 -32.06
C ALA A 38 18.79 -25.37 -30.59
N ILE A 39 19.41 -26.11 -29.66
CA ILE A 39 19.17 -25.97 -28.21
C ILE A 39 19.60 -24.57 -27.72
N TYR A 40 20.77 -24.09 -28.15
CA TYR A 40 21.29 -22.77 -27.76
C TYR A 40 20.37 -21.62 -28.21
N LEU A 41 19.93 -21.63 -29.48
CA LEU A 41 19.00 -20.64 -30.01
C LEU A 41 17.62 -20.70 -29.32
N ASN A 42 17.14 -21.89 -28.98
CA ASN A 42 15.90 -22.08 -28.23
C ASN A 42 16.02 -21.51 -26.80
N ASN A 43 17.14 -21.74 -26.13
CA ASN A 43 17.40 -21.20 -24.80
C ASN A 43 17.49 -19.66 -24.81
N LEU A 44 18.19 -19.06 -25.78
CA LEU A 44 18.22 -17.60 -25.96
C LEU A 44 16.85 -17.00 -26.24
N LYS A 45 15.99 -17.69 -27.01
CA LYS A 45 14.61 -17.24 -27.24
C LYS A 45 13.82 -17.25 -25.93
N ASN A 46 13.88 -18.36 -25.19
CA ASN A 46 13.17 -18.51 -23.91
C ASN A 46 13.64 -17.47 -22.88
N GLU A 47 14.95 -17.22 -22.79
CA GLU A 47 15.50 -16.21 -21.87
C GLU A 47 14.97 -14.80 -22.19
N ARG A 48 14.92 -14.41 -23.47
CA ARG A 48 14.31 -13.13 -23.88
C ARG A 48 12.83 -13.04 -23.57
N GLU A 49 12.07 -14.14 -23.71
CA GLU A 49 10.65 -14.17 -23.32
C GLU A 49 10.47 -14.02 -21.79
N LEU A 50 11.36 -14.63 -20.98
CA LEU A 50 11.38 -14.48 -19.53
C LEU A 50 11.74 -13.05 -19.11
N GLU A 51 12.77 -12.45 -19.73
CA GLU A 51 13.18 -11.06 -19.47
C GLU A 51 12.11 -10.05 -19.86
N SER A 52 11.42 -10.27 -20.99
CA SER A 52 10.28 -9.46 -21.40
C SER A 52 9.14 -9.49 -20.37
N ARG A 53 8.83 -10.68 -19.81
CA ARG A 53 7.81 -10.81 -18.76
C ARG A 53 8.26 -10.18 -17.45
N GLN A 54 9.53 -10.35 -17.07
CA GLN A 54 10.09 -9.70 -15.89
C GLN A 54 9.96 -8.17 -16.00
N ALA A 55 10.35 -7.59 -17.14
CA ALA A 55 10.23 -6.15 -17.38
C ALA A 55 8.77 -5.66 -17.33
N GLU A 56 7.82 -6.43 -17.88
CA GLU A 56 6.39 -6.13 -17.78
C GLU A 56 5.91 -6.12 -16.32
N PHE A 57 6.23 -7.14 -15.53
CA PHE A 57 5.87 -7.20 -14.12
C PHE A 57 6.48 -6.08 -13.29
N ILE A 58 7.75 -5.74 -13.51
CA ILE A 58 8.42 -4.62 -12.81
C ILE A 58 7.77 -3.28 -13.19
N SER A 59 7.36 -3.10 -14.46
CA SER A 59 6.64 -1.91 -14.91
C SER A 59 5.25 -1.77 -14.26
N GLN A 60 4.47 -2.87 -14.24
CA GLN A 60 3.17 -2.92 -13.56
C GLN A 60 3.29 -2.67 -12.05
N LEU A 61 4.30 -3.28 -11.42
CA LEU A 61 4.60 -3.10 -10.00
C LEU A 61 4.96 -1.65 -9.65
N ASN A 62 5.76 -0.98 -10.48
CA ASN A 62 6.08 0.44 -10.29
C ASN A 62 4.84 1.33 -10.43
N ALA A 63 3.90 1.02 -11.31
CA ALA A 63 2.62 1.71 -11.41
C ALA A 63 1.76 1.50 -10.14
N ASP A 64 1.60 0.25 -9.68
CA ASP A 64 0.88 -0.12 -8.46
C ASP A 64 1.44 0.59 -7.21
N LEU A 65 2.77 0.66 -7.08
CA LEU A 65 3.44 1.33 -5.96
C LEU A 65 3.36 2.86 -6.05
N THR A 66 3.33 3.43 -7.25
CA THR A 66 3.12 4.87 -7.47
C THR A 66 1.71 5.30 -7.05
N GLU A 67 0.69 4.53 -7.47
CA GLU A 67 -0.70 4.75 -7.06
C GLU A 67 -0.87 4.57 -5.54
N SER A 68 -0.30 3.48 -5.00
CA SER A 68 -0.28 3.23 -3.55
C SER A 68 0.36 4.39 -2.77
N THR A 69 1.43 4.99 -3.31
CA THR A 69 2.10 6.16 -2.73
C THR A 69 1.21 7.41 -2.71
N TYR A 70 0.41 7.64 -3.76
CA TYR A 70 -0.55 8.74 -3.80
C TYR A 70 -1.65 8.57 -2.74
N GLU A 71 -2.30 7.41 -2.71
CA GLU A 71 -3.38 7.13 -1.76
C GLU A 71 -2.89 7.06 -0.30
N LEU A 72 -1.67 6.60 -0.03
CA LEU A 72 -1.05 6.68 1.31
C LEU A 72 -0.85 8.12 1.78
N ARG A 73 -0.37 9.00 0.90
CA ARG A 73 -0.20 10.43 1.23
C ARG A 73 -1.55 11.07 1.53
N LYS A 74 -2.59 10.74 0.76
CA LYS A 74 -3.97 11.18 0.95
C LYS A 74 -4.54 10.73 2.30
N ALA A 75 -4.51 9.42 2.58
CA ALA A 75 -4.95 8.84 3.85
C ALA A 75 -4.17 9.39 5.07
N ARG A 76 -2.84 9.48 5.00
CA ARG A 76 -2.01 10.08 6.05
C ARG A 76 -2.37 11.54 6.33
N ASN A 77 -2.63 12.33 5.28
CA ASN A 77 -3.03 13.73 5.41
C ASN A 77 -4.46 13.87 5.98
N TYR A 78 -5.39 13.00 5.57
CA TYR A 78 -6.73 12.91 6.14
C TYR A 78 -6.66 12.60 7.64
N HIS A 79 -5.98 11.53 8.04
CA HIS A 79 -5.86 11.14 9.45
C HIS A 79 -5.12 12.20 10.28
N ARG A 80 -4.11 12.88 9.72
CA ARG A 80 -3.49 14.05 10.35
C ARG A 80 -4.50 15.17 10.62
N ARG A 81 -5.34 15.52 9.63
CA ARG A 81 -6.39 16.53 9.81
C ARG A 81 -7.38 16.11 10.89
N LYS A 82 -7.93 14.89 10.81
CA LYS A 82 -8.91 14.39 11.79
C LYS A 82 -8.36 14.34 13.21
N ALA A 83 -7.10 13.95 13.41
CA ALA A 83 -6.43 14.00 14.71
C ALA A 83 -6.34 15.45 15.25
N ILE A 84 -6.00 16.44 14.40
CA ILE A 84 -5.98 17.86 14.80
C ILE A 84 -7.38 18.33 15.22
N GLN A 85 -8.44 18.01 14.46
CA GLN A 85 -9.80 18.37 14.82
C GLN A 85 -10.24 17.70 16.12
N SER A 86 -9.96 16.40 16.27
CA SER A 86 -10.32 15.64 17.47
C SER A 86 -9.58 16.16 18.71
N ASN A 87 -8.31 16.54 18.58
CA ASN A 87 -7.54 17.19 19.63
C ASN A 87 -8.12 18.56 20.02
N PHE A 88 -8.53 19.38 19.03
CA PHE A 88 -9.22 20.64 19.30
C PHE A 88 -10.52 20.44 20.08
N ILE A 89 -11.34 19.49 19.62
CA ILE A 89 -12.56 19.09 20.33
C ILE A 89 -12.24 18.62 21.74
N THR A 90 -11.22 17.77 21.97
CA THR A 90 -10.85 17.39 23.34
C THR A 90 -10.43 18.59 24.19
N LYS A 91 -9.66 19.54 23.67
CA LYS A 91 -9.24 20.74 24.43
C LYS A 91 -10.40 21.67 24.79
N ALA A 92 -11.45 21.73 23.97
CA ALA A 92 -12.65 22.51 24.25
C ALA A 92 -13.46 21.97 25.45
N PHE A 93 -13.20 20.76 25.96
CA PHE A 93 -13.81 20.26 27.20
C PHE A 93 -13.38 21.06 28.45
N TRP A 94 -12.17 21.63 28.47
CA TRP A 94 -11.63 22.33 29.66
C TRP A 94 -11.10 23.74 29.39
N LYS A 95 -11.24 24.24 28.16
CA LYS A 95 -10.89 25.62 27.78
C LYS A 95 -12.13 26.33 27.21
N PRO A 96 -12.95 26.98 28.05
CA PRO A 96 -14.18 27.65 27.62
C PRO A 96 -13.96 28.70 26.53
N GLU A 97 -12.78 29.34 26.49
CA GLU A 97 -12.39 30.29 25.45
C GLU A 97 -12.34 29.69 24.03
N LEU A 98 -12.24 28.36 23.90
CA LEU A 98 -12.30 27.64 22.61
C LEU A 98 -13.73 27.29 22.19
N GLN A 99 -14.75 27.62 22.99
CA GLN A 99 -16.16 27.27 22.74
C GLN A 99 -16.89 28.32 21.87
N HIS A 100 -16.27 28.70 20.76
CA HIS A 100 -16.80 29.64 19.77
C HIS A 100 -17.47 28.94 18.56
N ASP A 101 -18.20 29.70 17.74
CA ASP A 101 -19.05 29.19 16.63
C ASP A 101 -18.36 28.17 15.69
N SER A 102 -17.05 28.31 15.45
CA SER A 102 -16.28 27.36 14.64
C SER A 102 -16.29 25.94 15.20
N LEU A 103 -16.43 25.74 16.52
CA LEU A 103 -16.38 24.44 17.19
C LEU A 103 -17.35 23.42 16.58
N SER A 104 -18.52 23.89 16.12
CA SER A 104 -19.52 23.09 15.41
C SER A 104 -18.99 22.45 14.11
N LEU A 105 -18.10 23.12 13.38
CA LEU A 105 -17.37 22.56 12.22
C LEU A 105 -16.40 21.46 12.64
N HIS A 106 -15.60 21.73 13.68
CA HIS A 106 -14.58 20.78 14.16
C HIS A 106 -15.25 19.50 14.66
N LEU A 107 -16.43 19.62 15.28
CA LEU A 107 -17.28 18.51 15.72
C LEU A 107 -17.70 17.65 14.53
N ILE A 108 -18.25 18.26 13.47
CA ILE A 108 -18.69 17.56 12.25
C ILE A 108 -17.49 16.95 11.50
N ASP A 109 -16.37 17.67 11.38
CA ASP A 109 -15.19 17.14 10.69
C ASP A 109 -14.58 15.96 11.46
N ALA A 110 -14.46 16.03 12.79
CA ALA A 110 -14.01 14.90 13.61
C ALA A 110 -14.95 13.67 13.55
N LEU A 111 -16.26 13.89 13.46
CA LEU A 111 -17.28 12.82 13.36
C LEU A 111 -17.39 12.13 12.00
N ASN A 112 -16.94 12.77 10.92
CA ASN A 112 -16.91 12.14 9.59
C ASN A 112 -15.75 11.14 9.52
N VAL A 113 -15.96 9.95 10.07
CA VAL A 113 -15.03 8.82 10.02
C VAL A 113 -15.34 7.95 8.80
N GLU A 114 -14.66 8.21 7.68
CA GLU A 114 -14.21 7.19 6.73
C GLU A 114 -13.36 7.79 5.61
N GLU A 115 -12.09 7.39 5.55
CA GLU A 115 -11.34 7.27 4.31
C GLU A 115 -10.52 5.97 4.45
N GLN A 116 -11.03 4.89 3.84
CA GLN A 116 -10.36 3.58 3.88
C GLN A 116 -9.27 3.56 2.81
N TYR A 117 -8.00 3.62 3.23
CA TYR A 117 -6.90 3.27 2.34
C TYR A 117 -6.98 1.78 1.96
N ARG A 118 -6.71 1.48 0.70
CA ARG A 118 -6.45 0.11 0.22
C ARG A 118 -5.21 0.18 -0.68
N PRO A 119 -4.13 -0.55 -0.38
CA PRO A 119 -2.96 -0.58 -1.23
C PRO A 119 -3.28 -1.27 -2.54
N THR A 120 -2.70 -0.77 -3.64
CA THR A 120 -2.77 -1.44 -4.93
C THR A 120 -1.75 -2.57 -4.93
N LEU A 121 -2.21 -3.77 -4.59
CA LEU A 121 -1.37 -4.99 -4.51
C LEU A 121 -1.60 -5.96 -5.67
N GLY A 122 -2.33 -5.56 -6.72
CA GLY A 122 -2.79 -6.45 -7.78
C GLY A 122 -1.65 -7.23 -8.44
N THR A 123 -0.57 -6.54 -8.79
CA THR A 123 0.62 -7.16 -9.41
C THR A 123 1.37 -8.07 -8.42
N ILE A 124 1.54 -7.65 -7.17
CA ILE A 124 2.24 -8.42 -6.13
C ILE A 124 1.50 -9.73 -5.81
N VAL A 125 0.20 -9.63 -5.52
CA VAL A 125 -0.65 -10.78 -5.19
C VAL A 125 -0.74 -11.73 -6.38
N SER A 126 -0.79 -11.21 -7.61
CA SER A 126 -0.71 -12.02 -8.83
C SER A 126 0.63 -12.76 -8.93
N LEU A 127 1.77 -12.07 -8.79
CA LEU A 127 3.11 -12.65 -8.84
C LEU A 127 3.30 -13.80 -7.83
N VAL A 128 2.90 -13.58 -6.59
CA VAL A 128 3.03 -14.57 -5.50
C VAL A 128 2.09 -15.76 -5.74
N ASN A 129 0.79 -15.52 -5.96
CA ASN A 129 -0.19 -16.61 -6.06
C ASN A 129 -0.05 -17.46 -7.33
N SER A 130 0.52 -16.91 -8.41
CA SER A 130 0.75 -17.64 -9.66
C SER A 130 2.10 -18.35 -9.72
N GLY A 131 2.98 -18.17 -8.72
CA GLY A 131 4.37 -18.63 -8.77
C GLY A 131 5.27 -17.86 -9.75
N ASN A 132 4.73 -16.85 -10.46
CA ASN A 132 5.49 -16.00 -11.38
C ASN A 132 6.56 -15.15 -10.67
N ILE A 133 6.57 -15.09 -9.34
CA ILE A 133 7.65 -14.50 -8.56
C ILE A 133 9.04 -15.13 -8.83
N GLU A 134 9.07 -16.39 -9.28
CA GLU A 134 10.31 -17.08 -9.72
C GLU A 134 10.85 -16.53 -11.06
N LEU A 135 10.05 -15.77 -11.81
CA LEU A 135 10.51 -15.07 -13.03
C LEU A 135 11.39 -13.86 -12.69
N ILE A 136 11.37 -13.38 -11.45
CA ILE A 136 12.23 -12.29 -10.99
C ILE A 136 13.63 -12.86 -10.71
N LYS A 137 14.57 -12.65 -11.62
CA LYS A 137 15.96 -13.15 -11.52
C LYS A 137 16.70 -12.64 -10.27
N SER A 138 16.36 -11.46 -9.74
CA SER A 138 17.02 -10.87 -8.56
C SER A 138 16.40 -11.33 -7.24
N ASP A 139 17.20 -11.97 -6.39
CA ASP A 139 16.79 -12.36 -5.04
C ASP A 139 16.51 -11.14 -4.14
N GLU A 140 17.22 -10.01 -4.32
CA GLU A 140 16.95 -8.77 -3.57
C GLU A 140 15.53 -8.24 -3.89
N ILE A 141 15.15 -8.26 -5.17
CA ILE A 141 13.79 -7.87 -5.59
C ILE A 141 12.75 -8.89 -5.09
N ARG A 142 13.03 -10.20 -5.21
CA ARG A 142 12.12 -11.26 -4.77
C ARG A 142 11.80 -11.14 -3.26
N LEU A 143 12.84 -11.01 -2.44
CA LEU A 143 12.71 -10.80 -1.00
C LEU A 143 12.07 -9.45 -0.67
N GLY A 144 12.39 -8.39 -1.44
CA GLY A 144 11.75 -7.08 -1.30
C GLY A 144 10.23 -7.13 -1.47
N ILE A 145 9.74 -7.83 -2.51
CA ILE A 145 8.30 -7.99 -2.79
C ILE A 145 7.62 -8.79 -1.67
N LEU A 146 8.21 -9.91 -1.23
CA LEU A 146 7.65 -10.76 -0.18
C LEU A 146 7.57 -10.03 1.16
N ASN A 147 8.67 -9.37 1.57
CA ASN A 147 8.73 -8.59 2.81
C ASN A 147 7.76 -7.40 2.80
N TYR A 148 7.57 -6.76 1.64
CA TYR A 148 6.58 -5.69 1.49
C TYR A 148 5.16 -6.21 1.67
N LEU A 149 4.80 -7.34 1.04
CA LEU A 149 3.48 -7.95 1.18
C LEU A 149 3.17 -8.29 2.65
N GLU A 150 4.10 -8.98 3.33
CA GLU A 150 3.94 -9.36 4.75
C GLU A 150 3.74 -8.13 5.66
N LYS A 151 4.55 -7.08 5.49
CA LYS A 151 4.43 -5.84 6.26
C LYS A 151 3.13 -5.10 5.98
N VAL A 152 2.69 -5.06 4.71
CA VAL A 152 1.44 -4.42 4.34
C VAL A 152 0.26 -5.14 4.99
N ASP A 153 0.21 -6.47 4.92
CA ASP A 153 -0.85 -7.27 5.54
C ASP A 153 -0.89 -7.09 7.06
N ALA A 154 0.27 -7.11 7.73
CA ALA A 154 0.38 -6.83 9.17
C ALA A 154 -0.16 -5.44 9.54
N ILE A 155 0.24 -4.40 8.82
CA ILE A 155 -0.21 -3.02 9.09
C ILE A 155 -1.71 -2.84 8.77
N LEU A 156 -2.25 -3.53 7.77
CA LEU A 156 -3.68 -3.51 7.47
C LEU A 156 -4.53 -4.16 8.56
N GLU A 157 -4.06 -5.26 9.16
CA GLU A 157 -4.74 -5.92 10.28
C GLU A 157 -4.65 -5.09 11.57
N ASP A 158 -3.52 -4.40 11.82
CA ASP A 158 -3.40 -3.39 12.87
C ASP A 158 -4.40 -2.24 12.65
N LEU A 159 -4.46 -1.66 11.44
CA LEU A 159 -5.39 -0.57 11.09
C LEU A 159 -6.87 -0.98 11.26
N LYS A 160 -7.19 -2.25 11.01
CA LYS A 160 -8.51 -2.85 11.23
C LYS A 160 -8.80 -3.03 12.72
N SER A 161 -7.83 -3.53 13.48
CA SER A 161 -7.93 -3.70 14.95
C SER A 161 -8.11 -2.34 15.66
N LEU A 162 -7.32 -1.34 15.27
CA LEU A 162 -7.44 0.04 15.76
C LEU A 162 -8.81 0.66 15.48
N ARG A 163 -9.41 0.33 14.33
CA ARG A 163 -10.76 0.80 13.99
C ARG A 163 -11.80 0.22 14.94
N GLN A 164 -11.73 -1.07 15.22
CA GLN A 164 -12.64 -1.71 16.16
C GLN A 164 -12.40 -1.25 17.61
N GLU A 165 -11.15 -1.00 18.01
CA GLU A 165 -10.82 -0.54 19.36
C GLU A 165 -11.20 0.93 19.60
N HIS A 166 -10.86 1.83 18.67
CA HIS A 166 -10.93 3.29 18.90
C HIS A 166 -12.09 3.97 18.16
N PHE A 167 -12.39 3.58 16.93
CA PHE A 167 -13.47 4.21 16.15
C PHE A 167 -14.84 3.61 16.47
N SER A 168 -14.99 2.27 16.52
CA SER A 168 -16.27 1.63 16.87
C SER A 168 -16.68 1.95 18.31
N LYS A 169 -15.83 1.69 19.31
CA LYS A 169 -16.11 2.10 20.70
C LYS A 169 -16.24 3.60 20.87
N GLY A 170 -15.56 4.40 20.06
CA GLY A 170 -15.76 5.85 19.99
C GLY A 170 -17.18 6.20 19.56
N SER A 171 -17.66 5.60 18.46
CA SER A 171 -19.03 5.79 17.96
C SER A 171 -20.11 5.30 18.93
N GLU A 172 -19.89 4.18 19.62
CA GLU A 172 -20.79 3.62 20.65
C GLU A 172 -20.92 4.49 21.90
N ASN A 173 -19.97 5.41 22.15
CA ASN A 173 -19.99 6.31 23.30
C ASN A 173 -20.62 7.69 23.01
N PHE A 174 -21.05 7.96 21.77
CA PHE A 174 -21.95 9.09 21.53
C PHE A 174 -23.33 8.76 22.12
N PRO A 175 -23.92 9.66 22.94
CA PRO A 175 -25.25 9.42 23.50
C PRO A 175 -26.29 9.23 22.40
N ASP A 176 -27.28 8.37 22.65
CA ASP A 176 -28.47 8.17 21.79
C ASP A 176 -29.22 9.49 21.47
N HIS A 177 -28.94 10.54 22.26
CA HIS A 177 -29.53 11.87 22.18
C HIS A 177 -28.81 12.81 21.19
N PHE A 178 -27.61 12.46 20.70
CA PHE A 178 -26.87 13.28 19.73
C PHE A 178 -26.93 12.66 18.32
N ASP A 179 -28.03 12.90 17.59
CA ASP A 179 -28.14 12.50 16.18
C ASP A 179 -27.18 13.33 15.30
N VAL A 180 -25.97 12.79 15.12
CA VAL A 180 -24.92 13.28 14.21
C VAL A 180 -25.47 13.56 12.81
N SER A 181 -26.46 12.78 12.34
CA SER A 181 -27.07 12.96 11.02
C SER A 181 -27.98 14.19 10.97
N SER A 182 -28.81 14.45 11.99
CA SER A 182 -29.59 15.70 12.05
C SER A 182 -28.68 16.91 12.21
N PHE A 183 -27.64 16.83 13.03
CA PHE A 183 -26.66 17.91 13.23
C PHE A 183 -25.90 18.24 11.93
N LYS A 184 -25.42 17.21 11.21
CA LYS A 184 -24.79 17.38 9.88
C LYS A 184 -25.77 17.99 8.86
N ARG A 185 -27.03 17.55 8.85
CA ARG A 185 -28.08 18.09 7.96
C ARG A 185 -28.46 19.54 8.30
N SER A 186 -28.58 19.91 9.57
CA SER A 186 -28.90 21.28 9.98
C SER A 186 -27.76 22.24 9.64
N PHE A 187 -26.52 21.79 9.80
CA PHE A 187 -25.33 22.54 9.39
C PHE A 187 -25.26 22.74 7.87
N GLN A 188 -25.44 21.68 7.09
CA GLN A 188 -25.42 21.73 5.61
C GLN A 188 -26.53 22.60 5.01
N ARG A 189 -27.66 22.79 5.72
CA ARG A 189 -28.75 23.69 5.30
C ARG A 189 -28.44 25.18 5.50
N ARG A 190 -27.38 25.56 6.22
CA ARG A 190 -26.92 26.96 6.32
C ARG A 190 -26.20 27.38 5.02
N SER A 191 -26.94 27.50 3.93
CA SER A 191 -26.46 28.00 2.64
C SER A 191 -25.86 29.40 2.79
N GLY A 192 -24.59 29.56 2.40
CA GLY A 192 -23.83 30.80 2.55
C GLY A 192 -22.80 30.80 3.69
N PHE A 193 -22.74 29.73 4.49
CA PHE A 193 -21.71 29.57 5.52
C PHE A 193 -20.30 29.47 4.90
N LYS A 194 -19.51 30.55 5.00
CA LYS A 194 -18.05 30.47 4.92
C LYS A 194 -17.52 30.00 6.27
N PRO A 195 -16.58 29.03 6.33
CA PRO A 195 -15.84 28.78 7.56
C PRO A 195 -15.21 30.09 8.06
N PRO A 196 -15.34 30.42 9.36
CA PRO A 196 -14.62 31.56 9.91
C PRO A 196 -13.11 31.37 9.70
N GLU A 197 -12.37 32.46 9.62
CA GLU A 197 -10.91 32.38 9.57
C GLU A 197 -10.38 31.71 10.84
N LYS A 198 -9.40 30.83 10.68
CA LYS A 198 -8.86 30.07 11.80
C LYS A 198 -8.21 31.00 12.81
N THR A 199 -8.49 30.76 14.09
CA THR A 199 -7.80 31.48 15.16
C THR A 199 -6.30 31.18 15.17
N LYS A 200 -5.54 32.01 15.89
CA LYS A 200 -4.11 31.78 16.10
C LYS A 200 -3.86 30.47 16.88
N GLU A 201 -4.73 30.13 17.85
CA GLU A 201 -4.68 28.84 18.53
C GLU A 201 -5.03 27.66 17.61
N GLU A 202 -6.11 27.74 16.81
CA GLU A 202 -6.50 26.70 15.83
C GLU A 202 -5.37 26.43 14.81
N SER A 203 -4.61 27.46 14.47
CA SER A 203 -3.47 27.36 13.54
C SER A 203 -2.22 26.75 14.17
N ALA A 204 -2.09 26.78 15.50
CA ALA A 204 -0.96 26.24 16.27
C ALA A 204 -1.17 24.80 16.74
N LEU A 205 -2.31 24.17 16.44
CA LEU A 205 -2.66 22.82 16.92
C LEU A 205 -1.70 21.73 16.42
N GLN A 206 -1.00 21.11 17.38
CA GLN A 206 -0.33 19.84 17.18
C GLN A 206 -1.36 18.70 17.03
N PRO A 207 -1.07 17.62 16.26
CA PRO A 207 -1.89 16.39 16.27
C PRO A 207 -1.87 15.65 17.62
N TRP A 208 -0.98 16.04 18.54
CA TRP A 208 -0.76 15.40 19.83
C TRP A 208 -1.47 16.17 20.96
N PRO A 209 -2.23 15.52 21.84
CA PRO A 209 -2.66 16.11 23.11
C PRO A 209 -1.44 16.14 24.04
N ALA A 210 -0.72 17.28 24.06
CA ALA A 210 0.58 17.40 24.73
C ALA A 210 0.48 17.58 26.25
N ASP A 211 -0.66 18.09 26.75
CA ASP A 211 -0.79 18.58 28.11
C ASP A 211 -2.04 17.98 28.77
N PHE A 212 -1.86 17.43 29.98
CA PHE A 212 -2.96 17.02 30.88
C PHE A 212 -2.97 17.99 32.05
N GLU A 213 -3.90 18.94 32.03
CA GLU A 213 -4.28 19.76 33.19
C GLU A 213 -5.74 19.45 33.51
N GLU A 214 -6.10 19.41 34.80
CA GLU A 214 -7.27 18.67 35.30
C GLU A 214 -8.63 19.15 34.74
N VAL A 215 -9.59 18.22 34.66
CA VAL A 215 -10.93 18.42 34.08
C VAL A 215 -11.81 19.31 34.98
N PRO A 216 -12.35 20.45 34.48
CA PRO A 216 -13.33 21.27 35.18
C PRO A 216 -14.74 21.19 34.52
N PHE A 217 -15.79 21.41 35.32
CA PHE A 217 -17.19 21.60 34.89
C PHE A 217 -17.56 23.09 35.14
N PRO A 218 -18.54 23.74 34.44
CA PRO A 218 -19.87 23.22 34.09
C PRO A 218 -20.46 23.66 32.70
N ILE A 219 -21.80 23.65 32.60
CA ILE A 219 -22.76 23.70 31.46
C ILE A 219 -23.05 25.15 30.99
N GLU A 220 -23.53 25.54 29.77
CA GLU A 220 -24.10 24.89 28.56
C GLU A 220 -23.17 24.90 27.31
N LEU A 221 -23.49 24.11 26.26
CA LEU A 221 -22.60 23.63 25.15
C LEU A 221 -21.40 22.84 25.70
N GLY A 222 -20.73 23.43 26.70
CA GLY A 222 -20.35 22.80 27.96
C GLY A 222 -21.18 21.61 28.44
N GLU A 223 -22.46 21.42 28.09
CA GLU A 223 -23.18 20.16 28.45
C GLU A 223 -22.70 18.94 27.64
N LEU A 224 -22.47 19.13 26.34
CA LEU A 224 -21.78 18.14 25.49
C LEU A 224 -20.32 17.98 25.96
N PHE A 225 -19.70 19.11 26.28
CA PHE A 225 -18.30 19.25 26.72
C PHE A 225 -18.07 18.98 28.22
N THR A 226 -19.07 18.46 28.95
CA THR A 226 -18.92 17.90 30.32
C THR A 226 -19.30 16.43 30.36
N ASN A 227 -19.86 15.88 29.28
CA ASN A 227 -20.21 14.47 29.20
C ASN A 227 -18.95 13.61 29.01
N VAL A 228 -18.54 12.91 30.07
CA VAL A 228 -17.35 12.04 30.10
C VAL A 228 -17.38 10.94 29.01
N LYS A 229 -18.56 10.50 28.54
CA LYS A 229 -18.66 9.55 27.42
C LYS A 229 -18.27 10.21 26.10
N VAL A 230 -18.73 11.45 25.86
CA VAL A 230 -18.39 12.22 24.66
C VAL A 230 -16.91 12.58 24.65
N TYR A 231 -16.33 12.93 25.81
CA TYR A 231 -14.88 13.10 25.93
C TYR A 231 -14.12 11.81 25.56
N ARG A 232 -14.50 10.67 26.17
CA ARG A 232 -13.89 9.36 25.88
C ARG A 232 -14.02 8.97 24.41
N ALA A 233 -15.14 9.30 23.77
CA ALA A 233 -15.36 9.10 22.34
C ALA A 233 -14.35 9.89 21.49
N TYR A 234 -14.24 11.21 21.68
CA TYR A 234 -13.28 12.04 20.93
C TYR A 234 -11.82 11.73 21.26
N TYR A 235 -11.51 11.40 22.50
CA TYR A 235 -10.18 10.94 22.90
C TYR A 235 -9.81 9.64 22.18
N GLY A 236 -10.70 8.64 22.20
CA GLY A 236 -10.51 7.39 21.44
C GLY A 236 -10.32 7.64 19.95
N ILE A 237 -11.23 8.41 19.32
CA ILE A 237 -11.14 8.79 17.91
C ILE A 237 -9.82 9.52 17.59
N SER A 238 -9.35 10.42 18.45
CA SER A 238 -8.07 11.12 18.31
C SER A 238 -6.88 10.15 18.31
N ILE A 239 -6.83 9.24 19.31
CA ILE A 239 -5.80 8.20 19.42
C ILE A 239 -5.84 7.25 18.21
N GLY A 240 -7.03 6.86 17.77
CA GLY A 240 -7.24 6.07 16.56
C GLY A 240 -6.65 6.75 15.32
N HIS A 241 -7.00 8.02 15.07
CA HIS A 241 -6.46 8.76 13.92
C HIS A 241 -4.95 8.97 14.02
N LEU A 242 -4.40 9.22 15.21
CA LEU A 242 -2.97 9.36 15.45
C LEU A 242 -2.22 8.06 15.12
N LYS A 243 -2.66 6.92 15.68
CA LYS A 243 -2.05 5.62 15.41
C LYS A 243 -2.16 5.26 13.92
N SER A 244 -3.33 5.41 13.29
CA SER A 244 -3.49 5.19 11.85
C SER A 244 -2.55 6.07 11.01
N ARG A 245 -2.31 7.32 11.40
CA ARG A 245 -1.35 8.21 10.71
C ARG A 245 0.08 7.67 10.75
N LEU A 246 0.49 7.05 11.87
CA LEU A 246 1.80 6.39 12.00
C LEU A 246 1.87 5.20 11.05
N HIS A 247 0.92 4.27 11.13
CA HIS A 247 0.81 3.12 10.21
C HIS A 247 0.81 3.51 8.71
N TYR A 248 0.11 4.58 8.31
CA TYR A 248 0.19 5.07 6.91
C TYR A 248 1.52 5.74 6.56
N SER A 249 2.28 6.22 7.55
CA SER A 249 3.64 6.71 7.35
C SER A 249 4.62 5.54 7.21
N ASP A 250 4.40 4.45 7.94
CA ASP A 250 5.21 3.23 7.89
C ASP A 250 4.99 2.49 6.56
N LEU A 251 3.72 2.29 6.15
CA LEU A 251 3.37 1.79 4.81
C LEU A 251 4.03 2.61 3.70
N LEU A 252 4.05 3.94 3.84
CA LEU A 252 4.70 4.82 2.87
C LEU A 252 6.22 4.63 2.86
N ALA A 253 6.85 4.42 4.02
CA ALA A 253 8.28 4.11 4.08
C ALA A 253 8.61 2.77 3.39
N GLU A 254 7.80 1.73 3.63
CA GLU A 254 7.98 0.42 2.99
C GLU A 254 7.72 0.47 1.47
N THR A 255 6.70 1.22 1.03
CA THR A 255 6.41 1.43 -0.41
C THR A 255 7.59 2.09 -1.12
N ASN A 256 8.14 3.18 -0.54
CA ASN A 256 9.31 3.86 -1.09
C ASN A 256 10.57 2.97 -1.04
N ASN A 257 10.71 2.12 -0.02
CA ASN A 257 11.83 1.19 0.07
C ASN A 257 11.78 0.13 -1.05
N LEU A 258 10.59 -0.42 -1.35
CA LEU A 258 10.42 -1.35 -2.46
C LEU A 258 10.69 -0.68 -3.81
N ILE A 259 10.16 0.53 -4.06
CA ILE A 259 10.47 1.30 -5.29
C ILE A 259 11.99 1.42 -5.48
N ARG A 260 12.73 1.82 -4.44
CA ARG A 260 14.20 1.93 -4.48
C ARG A 260 14.93 0.60 -4.73
N ILE A 261 14.32 -0.54 -4.41
CA ILE A 261 14.87 -1.88 -4.72
C ILE A 261 14.62 -2.23 -6.20
N LEU A 262 13.51 -1.77 -6.79
CA LEU A 262 13.16 -1.98 -8.20
C LEU A 262 13.96 -1.08 -9.17
N GLU A 263 14.53 0.01 -8.67
CA GLU A 263 15.36 0.98 -9.42
C GLU A 263 16.85 0.60 -9.51
N ARG A 264 17.26 -0.55 -8.96
CA ARG A 264 18.66 -1.04 -8.92
C ARG A 264 18.97 -2.07 -10.00
#